data_AF-A0A975JJ45-F1
#
_entry.id   AF-A0A975JJ45-F1
#
_cell.length_a   1.000
_cell.length_b   1.000
_cell.length_c   1.000
_cell.angle_alpha   90.00
_cell.angle_beta   90.00
_cell.angle_gamma   90.00
#
_symmetry.space_group_name_H-M   'P 1'
#
loop_
_entity.id
_entity.type
_entity.pdbx_description
1 polymer ?
#
loop_
_entity_poly.entity_id
_entity_poly.type
_entity_poly.pdbx_seq_one_letter_code
_entity_poly.pdbx_strand_id
1 'polypeptide(L)' 'MTTKRTMTLNLTDAEMQVVEEFSARKDMSKTAVMRQALRLYQLLEARVEKGDKLYVENEVTKDKAEIMMV' A
#
# COMPACT_ATOMS: atom_id res chain seq x y z
N MET A 1 -1.68 7.74 25.21
CA MET A 1 -2.42 8.11 23.98
C MET A 1 -1.40 8.49 22.92
N THR A 2 -1.47 7.92 21.72
CA THR A 2 -0.58 8.31 20.62
C THR A 2 -1.02 9.66 20.07
N THR A 3 -0.15 10.67 20.14
CA THR A 3 -0.43 12.02 19.63
C THR A 3 -0.60 11.96 18.11
N LYS A 4 -1.77 12.38 17.60
CA LYS A 4 -2.01 12.48 16.16
C LYS A 4 -1.38 13.77 15.62
N ARG A 5 -0.72 13.69 14.47
CA ARG A 5 -0.17 14.84 13.73
C ARG A 5 -0.89 14.97 12.39
N THR A 6 -1.13 16.20 11.96
CA THR A 6 -1.72 16.49 10.65
C THR A 6 -0.62 16.51 9.59
N MET A 7 -0.93 15.98 8.41
CA MET A 7 -0.11 16.10 7.20
C MET A 7 -0.99 16.61 6.06
N THR A 8 -0.40 17.40 5.16
CA THR A 8 -1.00 17.75 3.87
C THR A 8 -0.20 17.04 2.80
N LEU A 9 -0.89 16.35 1.90
CA LEU A 9 -0.29 15.65 0.77
C LEU A 9 -0.88 16.22 -0.51
N ASN A 10 -0.01 16.77 -1.36
CA ASN A 10 -0.40 17.18 -2.71
C ASN A 10 -0.24 15.96 -3.62
N LEU A 11 -1.27 15.67 -4.40
CA LEU A 11 -1.29 14.57 -5.35
C LEU A 11 -1.52 15.16 -6.74
N THR A 12 -0.93 14.52 -7.74
CA THR A 12 -1.36 14.69 -9.14
C THR A 12 -2.79 14.18 -9.30
N ASP A 13 -3.47 14.61 -10.36
CA ASP A 13 -4.83 14.15 -10.67
C ASP A 13 -4.89 12.62 -10.79
N ALA A 14 -3.87 12.01 -11.40
CA ALA A 14 -3.78 10.55 -11.57
C ALA A 14 -3.66 9.84 -10.22
N GLU A 15 -2.80 10.31 -9.31
CA GLU A 15 -2.66 9.72 -7.98
C GLU A 15 -3.93 9.90 -7.15
N MET A 16 -4.57 11.07 -7.24
CA MET A 16 -5.82 11.32 -6.54
C MET A 16 -6.92 10.39 -7.04
N GLN A 17 -7.06 10.20 -8.36
CA GLN A 17 -8.03 9.28 -8.94
C GLN A 17 -7.87 7.86 -8.39
N VAL A 18 -6.64 7.35 -8.28
CA VAL A 18 -6.37 6.02 -7.69
C VAL A 18 -6.85 5.94 -6.24
N VAL A 19 -6.63 6.99 -5.44
CA VAL A 19 -7.12 7.03 -4.05
C VAL A 19 -8.66 7.04 -4.01
N GLU A 20 -9.32 7.74 -4.93
CA GLU A 20 -10.78 7.76 -5.04
C GLU A 20 -11.36 6.42 -5.43
N GLU A 21 -10.77 5.75 -6.44
CA GLU A 21 -11.16 4.41 -6.87
C GLU A 21 -11.02 3.39 -5.73
N PHE A 22 -9.93 3.41 -4.97
CA PHE A 22 -9.78 2.54 -3.81
C PHE A 22 -10.75 2.87 -2.69
N SER A 23 -11.02 4.16 -2.46
CA SER A 23 -12.01 4.59 -1.47
C SER A 23 -13.39 4.06 -1.81
N ALA A 24 -13.82 4.17 -3.08
CA ALA A 24 -15.11 3.69 -3.56
C ALA A 24 -15.20 2.16 -3.55
N ARG A 25 -14.18 1.46 -4.06
CA ARG A 25 -14.17 -0.01 -4.14
C ARG A 25 -14.21 -0.71 -2.77
N LYS A 26 -13.59 -0.09 -1.75
CA LYS A 26 -13.46 -0.69 -0.42
C LYS A 26 -14.42 -0.10 0.61
N ASP A 27 -15.26 0.85 0.22
CA ASP A 27 -16.11 1.64 1.12
C ASP A 27 -15.31 2.25 2.29
N MET A 28 -14.23 2.96 1.94
CA MET A 28 -13.29 3.55 2.90
C MET A 28 -13.08 5.03 2.60
N SER A 29 -12.78 5.81 3.65
CA SER A 29 -12.34 7.19 3.43
C SER A 29 -10.93 7.24 2.82
N LYS A 30 -10.65 8.31 2.06
CA LYS A 30 -9.32 8.59 1.49
C LYS A 30 -8.21 8.50 2.54
N THR A 31 -8.45 9.05 3.74
CA THR A 31 -7.50 8.96 4.87
C THR A 31 -7.31 7.51 5.36
N ALA A 32 -8.36 6.68 5.33
CA ALA A 32 -8.25 5.27 5.71
C ALA A 32 -7.45 4.47 4.66
N VAL A 33 -7.63 4.76 3.37
CA VAL A 33 -6.80 4.21 2.28
C VAL A 33 -5.33 4.54 2.50
N MET A 34 -5.00 5.82 2.76
CA MET A 34 -3.61 6.22 3.00
C MET A 34 -3.00 5.56 4.24
N ARG A 35 -3.77 5.39 5.33
CA ARG A 35 -3.30 4.64 6.51
C ARG A 35 -3.07 3.17 6.19
N GLN A 36 -3.91 2.56 5.37
CA GLN A 36 -3.75 1.17 4.96
C GLN A 36 -2.49 1.00 4.10
N ALA A 37 -2.25 1.91 3.14
CA ALA A 37 -1.05 1.92 2.33
C ALA A 37 0.22 2.03 3.18
N LEU A 38 0.24 2.94 4.16
CA LEU A 38 1.38 3.11 5.07
C LEU A 38 1.66 1.84 5.91
N ARG A 39 0.62 1.18 6.40
CA ARG A 39 0.76 -0.09 7.14
C ARG A 39 1.28 -1.23 6.26
N LEU A 40 0.80 -1.31 5.02
CA LEU A 40 1.28 -2.29 4.05
C LEU A 40 2.77 -2.06 3.79
N TYR A 41 3.16 -0.82 3.53
CA TYR A 41 4.56 -0.46 3.29
C TYR A 41 5.45 -0.86 4.48
N GLN A 42 5.07 -0.52 5.72
CA GLN A 42 5.80 -0.94 6.92
C GLN A 42 5.94 -2.47 7.05
N LEU A 43 4.89 -3.23 6.71
CA LEU A 43 4.93 -4.68 6.77
C LEU A 43 5.89 -5.26 5.73
N LEU A 44 5.89 -4.72 4.51
CA LEU A 44 6.77 -5.17 3.44
C LEU A 44 8.23 -4.86 3.78
N GLU A 45 8.54 -3.65 4.24
CA GLU A 45 9.88 -3.26 4.69
C GLU A 45 10.38 -4.19 5.80
N ALA A 46 9.56 -4.45 6.82
CA ALA A 46 9.93 -5.33 7.93
C ALA A 46 10.19 -6.79 7.52
N ARG A 47 9.69 -7.24 6.36
CA ARG A 47 9.98 -8.55 5.77
C ARG A 47 11.29 -8.51 4.99
N VAL A 48 11.46 -7.50 4.14
CA VAL A 48 12.68 -7.31 3.34
C VAL A 48 13.90 -7.13 4.24
N GLU A 49 13.81 -6.34 5.32
CA GLU A 49 14.89 -6.15 6.30
C GLU A 49 15.31 -7.46 6.99
N LYS A 50 14.43 -8.45 7.08
CA LYS A 50 14.73 -9.78 7.62
C LYS A 50 15.38 -10.72 6.59
N GLY A 51 15.53 -10.27 5.35
CA GLY A 51 16.03 -11.06 4.23
C GLY A 51 14.95 -11.87 3.51
N ASP A 52 13.66 -11.66 3.82
CA ASP A 52 12.57 -12.32 3.10
C ASP A 52 12.42 -11.73 1.69
N LYS A 53 12.11 -12.59 0.73
CA LYS A 53 11.78 -12.18 -0.65
C LYS A 53 10.27 -12.08 -0.85
N LEU A 54 9.83 -11.06 -1.58
CA LEU A 54 8.43 -10.87 -1.92
C LEU A 54 8.15 -11.48 -3.29
N TYR A 55 7.14 -12.36 -3.35
CA TYR A 55 6.68 -12.98 -4.59
C TYR A 55 5.19 -12.73 -4.76
N VAL A 56 4.78 -12.43 -6.01
CA VAL A 56 3.38 -12.51 -6.42
C VAL A 56 3.19 -13.85 -7.11
N GLU A 57 2.26 -14.64 -6.61
CA GLU A 57 1.86 -15.90 -7.22
C GLU A 57 0.56 -15.73 -7.99
N ASN A 58 0.53 -16.16 -9.25
CA ASN A 58 -0.71 -16.36 -9.98
C ASN A 58 -1.37 -17.65 -9.50
N GLU A 59 -2.57 -17.56 -8.95
CA GLU A 59 -3.24 -18.71 -8.34
C GLU A 59 -3.55 -19.84 -9.36
N VAL A 60 -3.82 -19.47 -10.61
CA VAL A 60 -4.21 -20.38 -11.69
C VAL A 60 -2.99 -21.01 -12.36
N THR A 61 -2.01 -20.19 -12.77
CA THR A 61 -0.84 -20.69 -13.51
C THR A 61 0.30 -21.15 -12.60
N LYS A 62 0.26 -20.78 -11.31
CA LYS A 62 1.34 -20.97 -10.33
C LYS A 62 2.64 -20.25 -10.64
N ASP A 63 2.64 -19.36 -11.62
CA ASP A 63 3.80 -18.51 -11.92
C ASP A 63 4.09 -17.57 -10.76
N LYS A 64 5.36 -17.45 -10.42
CA LYS A 64 5.86 -16.55 -9.38
C LYS A 64 6.71 -15.45 -10.00
N ALA A 65 6.34 -14.21 -9.74
CA ALA A 65 7.14 -13.04 -10.07
C ALA A 65 7.72 -12.44 -8.79
N GLU A 66 9.04 -12.27 -8.75
CA GLU A 66 9.72 -11.59 -7.63
C GLU A 66 9.45 -10.08 -7.72
N ILE A 67 8.99 -9.48 -6.62
CA ILE A 67 8.89 -8.03 -6.50
C ILE A 67 10.17 -7.53 -5.84
N MET A 68 10.90 -6.68 -6.55
CA MET A 68 11.93 -5.83 -5.96
C MET A 68 11.31 -4.50 -5.54
N MET A 69 11.42 -4.15 -4.27
CA MET A 69 11.11 -2.79 -3.81
C MET A 69 12.31 -1.90 -4.12
N VAL A 70 12.06 -0.70 -4.65
CA VAL A 70 13.08 0.31 -5.02
C VAL A 70 13.11 1.40 -3.97
#